data_AF-A0A839FQ16-F1
#
_entry.id   AF-A0A839FQ16-F1
#
_cell.length_a   1.000
_cell.length_b   1.000
_cell.length_c   1.000
_cell.angle_alpha   90.00
_cell.angle_beta   90.00
_cell.angle_gamma   90.00
#
_symmetry.space_group_name_H-M   'P 1'
#
loop_
_entity.id
_entity.type
_entity.pdbx_description
1 polymer ?
#
loop_
_entity_poly.entity_id
_entity_poly.type
_entity_poly.pdbx_seq_one_letter_code
_entity_poly.pdbx_strand_id
1 'polypeptide(L)'
;MTDRLDRPSRVGIRVWQTTPIRTGVAKWPRDAPQLYTVPNQDITFITDGGEEVRSLAEAISPCGEHVLNWFHITMRITVMRQFAQGLQSHDRKAGAEMFDNLERIKWYLWHGNIYRASEDIEGMCFDAGCLETDYPNMRKFITAIGDFRVYIAANKSSLINYGERFRAGERISSAFIEATVNAVISKRFAKKQQMQWTKRGAHLLLQTRTKTLDGSLRSTFEEWYPGMANDNYDRNEKRLTA
;
A
#
# COMPACT_ATOMS: atom_id res chain seq x y z
N MET A 1 1.79 23.11 -41.67
CA MET A 1 2.77 22.87 -40.60
C MET A 1 2.11 23.27 -39.29
N THR A 2 1.21 22.44 -38.76
CA THR A 2 1.48 21.32 -37.80
C THR A 2 2.17 21.82 -36.53
N ASP A 3 1.69 21.58 -35.31
CA ASP A 3 0.41 21.11 -34.81
C ASP A 3 0.46 21.43 -33.30
N ARG A 4 -0.62 21.99 -32.75
CA ARG A 4 -0.78 22.14 -31.29
C ARG A 4 -1.30 20.79 -30.81
N LEU A 5 -0.48 20.03 -30.09
CA LEU A 5 -0.96 18.87 -29.36
C LEU A 5 -0.83 19.11 -27.85
N ASP A 6 -1.99 19.41 -27.28
CA ASP A 6 -2.37 19.09 -25.91
C ASP A 6 -1.79 17.73 -25.50
N ARG A 7 -1.03 17.71 -24.39
CA ARG A 7 -0.73 16.46 -23.69
C ARG A 7 -1.84 16.19 -22.67
N PRO A 8 -2.61 15.10 -22.79
CA PRO A 8 -3.49 14.69 -21.72
C PRO A 8 -2.65 14.09 -20.58
N SER A 9 -2.71 14.71 -19.41
CA SER A 9 -2.21 14.16 -18.15
C SER A 9 -2.97 12.89 -17.78
N ARG A 10 -2.45 11.73 -18.16
CA ARG A 10 -2.97 10.42 -17.71
C ARG A 10 -2.27 9.99 -16.43
N VAL A 11 -2.88 10.32 -15.30
CA VAL A 11 -2.55 9.72 -13.99
C VAL A 11 -3.05 8.27 -14.01
N GLY A 12 -2.16 7.33 -14.33
CA GLY A 12 -2.44 5.90 -14.26
C GLY A 12 -2.19 5.37 -12.85
N ILE A 13 -3.26 5.04 -12.12
CA ILE A 13 -3.17 4.26 -10.87
C ILE A 13 -3.22 2.78 -11.28
N ARG A 14 -2.16 2.01 -11.02
CA ARG A 14 -2.15 0.54 -11.15
C ARG A 14 -2.00 -0.09 -9.76
N VAL A 15 -2.92 -0.99 -9.41
CA VAL A 15 -2.95 -1.78 -8.17
C VAL A 15 -2.93 -3.25 -8.56
N TRP A 16 -2.07 -4.05 -7.92
CA TRP A 16 -2.08 -5.51 -8.01
C TRP A 16 -2.20 -6.11 -6.59
N GLN A 17 -2.96 -7.19 -6.47
CA GLN A 17 -3.18 -7.96 -5.24
C GLN A 17 -2.72 -9.41 -5.48
N THR A 18 -2.01 -10.01 -4.53
CA THR A 18 -1.87 -11.47 -4.41
C THR A 18 -2.26 -11.90 -2.99
N THR A 19 -2.95 -13.05 -2.89
CA THR A 19 -3.30 -13.70 -1.62
C THR A 19 -2.33 -14.87 -1.40
N PRO A 20 -1.82 -15.13 -0.19
CA PRO A 20 -0.92 -16.25 0.06
C PRO A 20 -1.73 -17.53 0.34
N ILE A 21 -1.35 -18.66 -0.25
CA ILE A 21 -1.66 -19.99 0.29
C ILE A 21 -0.39 -20.86 0.22
N ARG A 22 -0.06 -21.42 1.39
CA ARG A 22 1.07 -22.30 1.67
C ARG A 22 1.16 -23.54 0.78
N THR A 23 2.42 -23.93 0.57
CA THR A 23 2.96 -25.28 0.31
C THR A 23 2.43 -26.01 -0.92
N GLY A 24 3.20 -25.91 -2.01
CA GLY A 24 3.09 -26.74 -3.20
C GLY A 24 3.74 -26.00 -4.35
N VAL A 25 4.80 -26.55 -4.94
CA VAL A 25 5.53 -25.97 -6.07
C VAL A 25 4.56 -25.79 -7.25
N ALA A 26 3.98 -24.59 -7.39
CA ALA A 26 3.04 -24.28 -8.45
C ALA A 26 3.82 -23.99 -9.74
N LYS A 27 3.83 -24.96 -10.66
CA LYS A 27 4.17 -24.69 -12.06
C LYS A 27 3.09 -23.78 -12.63
N TRP A 28 3.49 -22.59 -13.06
CA TRP A 28 2.63 -21.61 -13.70
C TRP A 28 2.20 -22.07 -15.11
N PRO A 29 0.94 -21.87 -15.53
CA PRO A 29 0.49 -22.16 -16.90
C PRO A 29 1.31 -21.36 -17.92
N ARG A 30 1.66 -21.98 -19.05
CA ARG A 30 2.44 -21.34 -20.14
C ARG A 30 1.72 -20.17 -20.82
N ASP A 31 0.42 -20.01 -20.55
CA ASP A 31 -0.46 -19.12 -21.31
C ASP A 31 -0.97 -17.94 -20.47
N ALA A 32 -0.25 -17.58 -19.40
CA ALA A 32 -0.60 -16.38 -18.65
C ALA A 32 -0.46 -15.13 -19.54
N PRO A 33 -1.46 -14.23 -19.52
CA PRO A 33 -1.43 -13.03 -20.35
C PRO A 33 -0.14 -12.28 -20.05
N GLN A 34 0.67 -12.05 -21.08
CA GLN A 34 1.86 -11.21 -21.02
C GLN A 34 1.43 -9.90 -20.37
N LEU A 35 1.97 -9.62 -19.18
CA LEU A 35 1.80 -8.34 -18.52
C LEU A 35 2.38 -7.31 -19.48
N TYR A 36 1.53 -6.57 -20.18
CA TYR A 36 1.93 -5.48 -21.05
C TYR A 36 2.49 -4.34 -20.18
N THR A 37 3.75 -4.45 -19.77
CA THR A 37 4.56 -3.26 -19.52
C THR A 37 4.89 -2.70 -20.89
N VAL A 38 4.48 -1.44 -21.13
CA VAL A 38 4.95 -0.74 -22.32
C VAL A 38 6.47 -0.58 -22.13
N PRO A 39 7.31 -1.00 -23.09
CA PRO A 39 8.75 -0.80 -22.97
C PRO A 39 9.05 0.69 -22.69
N ASN A 40 9.94 0.97 -21.74
CA ASN A 40 10.40 2.32 -21.35
C ASN A 40 9.44 3.19 -20.52
N GLN A 41 8.52 2.62 -19.72
CA GLN A 41 7.91 3.39 -18.63
C GLN A 41 8.75 3.26 -17.33
N ASP A 42 9.08 4.39 -16.72
CA ASP A 42 9.59 4.42 -15.35
C ASP A 42 8.47 3.98 -14.39
N ILE A 43 8.67 2.84 -13.73
CA ILE A 43 7.70 2.27 -12.78
C ILE A 43 8.26 2.42 -11.37
N THR A 44 7.51 3.09 -10.50
CA THR A 44 7.76 3.09 -9.06
C THR A 44 6.83 2.10 -8.37
N PHE A 45 7.39 1.17 -7.62
CA PHE A 45 6.66 0.28 -6.72
C PHE A 45 6.63 0.88 -5.31
N ILE A 46 5.42 1.14 -4.81
CA ILE A 46 5.20 1.51 -3.41
C ILE A 46 4.70 0.26 -2.68
N THR A 47 5.51 -0.28 -1.78
CA THR A 47 5.21 -1.56 -1.11
C THR A 47 5.26 -1.44 0.40
N ASP A 48 4.63 -2.39 1.10
CA ASP A 48 4.65 -2.45 2.57
C ASP A 48 5.96 -2.99 3.15
N GLY A 49 6.91 -3.36 2.31
CA GLY A 49 8.19 -3.96 2.71
C GLY A 49 8.13 -5.45 2.99
N GLY A 50 7.06 -6.14 2.59
CA GLY A 50 6.99 -7.60 2.58
C GLY A 50 7.90 -8.21 1.50
N GLU A 51 8.68 -9.23 1.89
CA GLU A 51 9.68 -9.85 1.01
C GLU A 51 9.09 -10.49 -0.26
N GLU A 52 7.90 -11.10 -0.15
CA GLU A 52 7.19 -11.69 -1.29
C GLU A 52 6.79 -10.62 -2.33
N VAL A 53 6.36 -9.44 -1.87
CA VAL A 53 5.93 -8.34 -2.73
C VAL A 53 7.14 -7.68 -3.40
N ARG A 54 8.27 -7.58 -2.69
CA ARG A 54 9.54 -7.09 -3.25
C ARG A 54 10.04 -7.99 -4.37
N SER A 55 10.07 -9.30 -4.13
CA SER A 55 10.50 -10.30 -5.12
C SER A 55 9.63 -10.28 -6.38
N LEU A 56 8.32 -10.08 -6.22
CA LEU A 56 7.39 -9.95 -7.35
C LEU A 56 7.65 -8.67 -8.15
N ALA A 57 7.88 -7.55 -7.49
CA ALA A 57 8.15 -6.28 -8.15
C ALA A 57 9.47 -6.31 -8.95
N GLU A 58 10.53 -6.91 -8.37
CA GLU A 58 11.81 -7.16 -9.06
C GLU A 58 11.64 -8.05 -10.30
N ALA A 59 10.75 -9.05 -10.24
CA ALA A 59 10.45 -9.91 -11.38
C ALA A 59 9.67 -9.20 -12.50
N ILE A 60 8.86 -8.19 -12.17
CA ILE A 60 8.03 -7.42 -13.14
C ILE A 60 8.84 -6.33 -13.83
N SER A 61 9.67 -5.61 -13.07
CA SER A 61 10.54 -4.57 -13.61
C SER A 61 11.82 -4.50 -12.76
N PRO A 62 12.89 -5.21 -13.18
CA PRO A 62 14.15 -5.25 -12.44
C PRO A 62 14.81 -3.88 -12.23
N CYS A 63 14.48 -2.90 -13.08
CA CYS A 63 14.98 -1.53 -13.00
C CYS A 63 13.97 -0.56 -12.38
N GLY A 64 12.84 -1.06 -11.86
CA GLY A 64 11.83 -0.22 -11.22
C GLY A 64 12.34 0.40 -9.92
N GLU A 65 11.89 1.61 -9.62
CA GLU A 65 12.19 2.24 -8.33
C GLU A 65 11.34 1.57 -7.24
N HIS A 66 11.96 1.18 -6.12
CA HIS A 66 11.24 0.60 -4.98
C HIS A 66 11.22 1.58 -3.81
N VAL A 67 10.02 1.96 -3.40
CA VAL A 67 9.79 2.91 -2.30
C VAL A 67 9.00 2.21 -1.20
N LEU A 68 9.55 2.21 0.01
CA LEU A 68 8.83 1.72 1.19
C LEU A 68 7.67 2.66 1.50
N ASN A 69 6.47 2.13 1.66
CA ASN A 69 5.26 2.91 1.87
C ASN A 69 5.28 3.64 3.22
N TRP A 70 5.23 4.97 3.16
CA TRP A 70 5.27 5.85 4.33
C TRP A 70 4.14 5.57 5.35
N PHE A 71 2.98 5.11 4.89
CA PHE A 71 1.87 4.75 5.78
C PHE A 71 2.22 3.55 6.67
N HIS A 72 2.88 2.53 6.13
CA HIS A 72 3.27 1.37 6.93
C HIS A 72 4.36 1.69 7.96
N ILE A 73 5.23 2.65 7.66
CA ILE A 73 6.20 3.19 8.62
C ILE A 73 5.46 3.92 9.75
N THR A 74 4.61 4.89 9.41
CA THR A 74 3.89 5.72 10.38
C THR A 74 2.89 4.93 11.22
N MET A 75 2.28 3.89 10.67
CA MET A 75 1.42 2.97 11.42
C MET A 75 2.18 2.24 12.54
N ARG A 76 3.39 1.74 12.26
CA ARG A 76 4.25 1.11 13.28
C ARG A 76 4.69 2.10 14.35
N ILE A 77 5.06 3.31 13.94
CA ILE A 77 5.36 4.41 14.89
C ILE A 77 4.13 4.73 15.76
N THR A 78 2.93 4.74 15.19
CA THR A 78 1.68 4.99 15.94
C THR A 78 1.42 3.92 17.00
N VAL A 79 1.64 2.65 16.67
CA VAL A 79 1.53 1.54 17.65
C VAL A 79 2.53 1.73 18.80
N MET A 80 3.79 2.06 18.49
CA MET A 80 4.80 2.35 19.51
C MET A 80 4.44 3.57 20.36
N ARG A 81 3.87 4.62 19.77
CA ARG A 81 3.35 5.79 20.50
C ARG A 81 2.24 5.42 21.50
N GLN A 82 1.38 4.45 21.18
CA GLN A 82 0.34 3.98 22.11
C GLN A 82 0.95 3.28 23.33
N PHE A 83 2.02 2.49 23.14
CA PHE A 83 2.76 1.92 24.26
C PHE A 83 3.49 2.98 25.08
N ALA A 84 4.15 3.95 24.42
CA ALA A 84 4.78 5.09 25.10
C ALA A 84 3.77 5.90 25.92
N GLN A 85 2.54 6.06 25.43
CA GLN A 85 1.44 6.70 26.18
C GLN A 85 1.06 5.92 27.44
N GLY A 86 0.96 4.59 27.31
CA GLY A 86 0.72 3.72 28.45
C GLY A 86 1.85 3.86 29.46
N LEU A 87 3.11 3.75 29.03
CA LEU A 87 4.27 3.94 29.88
C LEU A 87 4.26 5.32 30.55
N GLN A 88 3.93 6.39 29.84
CA GLN A 88 3.87 7.75 30.39
C GLN A 88 2.84 7.90 31.53
N SER A 89 1.79 7.08 31.52
CA SER A 89 0.80 7.06 32.59
C SER A 89 1.32 6.37 33.87
N HIS A 90 2.30 5.47 33.74
CA HIS A 90 2.96 4.78 34.84
C HIS A 90 4.23 5.52 35.32
N ASP A 91 5.08 5.90 34.37
CA ASP A 91 6.28 6.71 34.55
C ASP A 91 6.27 7.86 33.52
N ARG A 92 5.92 9.05 34.01
CA ARG A 92 5.80 10.25 33.17
C ARG A 92 7.09 10.58 32.43
N LYS A 93 8.24 10.42 33.09
CA LYS A 93 9.53 10.82 32.52
C LYS A 93 9.96 9.83 31.45
N ALA A 94 9.98 8.54 31.78
CA ALA A 94 10.38 7.50 30.83
C ALA A 94 9.44 7.47 29.61
N GLY A 95 8.13 7.61 29.80
CA GLY A 95 7.20 7.66 28.67
C GLY A 95 7.38 8.90 27.78
N ALA A 96 7.70 10.07 28.35
CA ALA A 96 8.00 11.28 27.58
C ALA A 96 9.28 11.11 26.75
N GLU A 97 10.34 10.55 27.32
CA GLU A 97 11.60 10.26 26.60
C GLU A 97 11.35 9.31 25.41
N MET A 98 10.52 8.28 25.59
CA MET A 98 10.13 7.38 24.50
C MET A 98 9.34 8.09 23.39
N PHE A 99 8.49 9.07 23.73
CA PHE A 99 7.79 9.89 22.74
C PHE A 99 8.74 10.77 21.93
N ASP A 100 9.68 11.42 22.61
CA ASP A 100 10.65 12.31 21.96
C ASP A 100 11.55 11.53 21.00
N ASN A 101 12.00 10.33 21.42
CA ASN A 101 12.71 9.40 20.56
C ASN A 101 11.89 9.02 19.32
N LEU A 102 10.60 8.68 19.47
CA LEU A 102 9.73 8.32 18.34
C LEU A 102 9.50 9.49 17.36
N GLU A 103 9.34 10.72 17.85
CA GLU A 103 9.23 11.89 16.96
C GLU A 103 10.54 12.19 16.24
N ARG A 104 11.68 12.04 16.91
CA ARG A 104 13.01 12.22 16.32
C ARG A 104 13.28 11.18 15.22
N ILE A 105 12.98 9.90 15.49
CA ILE A 105 13.07 8.80 14.51
C ILE A 105 12.19 9.08 13.30
N LYS A 106 10.91 9.46 13.53
CA LYS A 106 9.99 9.81 12.46
C LYS A 106 10.52 10.96 11.61
N TRP A 107 11.08 11.99 12.23
CA TRP A 107 11.66 13.13 11.54
C TRP A 107 12.85 12.72 10.68
N TYR A 108 13.77 11.90 11.19
CA TYR A 108 14.90 11.40 10.41
C TYR A 108 14.45 10.55 9.22
N LEU A 109 13.51 9.63 9.43
CA LEU A 109 12.94 8.82 8.35
C LEU A 109 12.26 9.70 7.29
N TRP A 110 11.48 10.71 7.70
CA TRP A 110 10.81 11.63 6.77
C TRP A 110 11.78 12.37 5.85
N HIS A 111 12.97 12.70 6.36
CA HIS A 111 14.03 13.39 5.60
C HIS A 111 15.04 12.44 4.95
N GLY A 112 14.79 11.12 4.95
CA GLY A 112 15.69 10.13 4.36
C GLY A 112 17.01 9.94 5.10
N ASN A 113 17.12 10.42 6.34
CA ASN A 113 18.32 10.24 7.17
C ASN A 113 18.29 8.87 7.86
N ILE A 114 18.52 7.82 7.07
CA ILE A 114 18.40 6.43 7.52
C ILE A 114 19.44 6.11 8.59
N TYR A 115 20.66 6.66 8.48
CA TYR A 115 21.72 6.43 9.45
C TYR A 115 21.32 6.91 10.85
N ARG A 116 20.89 8.17 10.99
CA ARG A 116 20.46 8.72 12.28
C ARG A 116 19.19 8.04 12.80
N ALA A 117 18.25 7.70 11.91
CA ALA A 117 17.07 6.94 12.30
C ALA A 117 17.45 5.57 12.88
N SER A 118 18.39 4.85 12.27
CA SER A 118 18.86 3.56 12.78
C SER A 118 19.57 3.68 14.14
N GLU A 119 20.45 4.68 14.31
CA GLU A 119 21.09 4.95 15.61
C GLU A 119 20.06 5.19 16.71
N ASP A 120 19.05 6.03 16.45
CA ASP A 120 18.01 6.34 17.43
C ASP A 120 17.11 5.14 17.75
N ILE A 121 16.79 4.31 16.75
CA ILE A 121 16.01 3.08 16.98
C ILE A 121 16.81 2.10 17.84
N GLU A 122 18.11 1.97 17.61
CA GLU A 122 19.00 1.12 18.41
C GLU A 122 19.12 1.64 19.86
N GLY A 123 19.32 2.94 20.03
CA GLY A 123 19.34 3.58 21.34
C GLY A 123 18.02 3.39 22.09
N MET A 124 16.89 3.66 21.44
CA MET A 124 15.56 3.45 22.03
C MET A 124 15.32 1.98 22.41
N CYS A 125 15.81 1.02 21.61
CA CYS A 125 15.72 -0.41 21.93
C CYS A 125 16.52 -0.77 23.18
N PHE A 126 17.72 -0.19 23.34
CA PHE A 126 18.54 -0.37 24.53
C PHE A 126 17.90 0.26 25.77
N ASP A 127 17.49 1.53 25.67
CA ASP A 127 16.86 2.28 26.76
C ASP A 127 15.59 1.57 27.27
N ALA A 128 14.73 1.13 26.35
CA ALA A 128 13.52 0.38 26.69
C ALA A 128 13.83 -0.97 27.33
N GLY A 129 14.92 -1.64 26.94
CA GLY A 129 15.35 -2.92 27.51
C GLY A 129 15.94 -2.81 28.91
N CYS A 130 16.57 -1.67 29.22
CA CYS A 130 17.18 -1.40 30.53
C CYS A 130 16.22 -0.70 31.52
N LEU A 131 15.04 -0.26 31.07
CA LEU A 131 14.09 0.44 31.92
C LEU A 131 13.45 -0.51 32.94
N GLU A 132 13.69 -0.26 34.22
CA GLU A 132 13.00 -0.93 35.33
C GLU A 132 11.62 -0.28 35.55
N THR A 133 10.56 -0.98 35.15
CA THR A 133 9.18 -0.49 35.27
C THR A 133 8.21 -1.65 35.52
N ASP A 134 7.12 -1.37 36.25
CA ASP A 134 6.01 -2.28 36.46
C ASP A 134 4.94 -2.22 35.36
N TYR A 135 5.17 -1.42 34.30
CA TYR A 135 4.23 -1.24 33.20
C TYR A 135 3.89 -2.59 32.53
N PRO A 136 2.62 -3.06 32.59
CA PRO A 136 2.28 -4.44 32.18
C PRO A 136 2.53 -4.76 30.71
N ASN A 137 2.55 -3.76 29.83
CA ASN A 137 2.80 -3.95 28.40
C ASN A 137 4.24 -3.63 27.98
N MET A 138 5.16 -3.41 28.91
CA MET A 138 6.55 -3.05 28.58
C MET A 138 7.22 -4.09 27.67
N ARG A 139 7.02 -5.39 27.95
CA ARG A 139 7.54 -6.47 27.09
C ARG A 139 7.04 -6.37 25.65
N LYS A 140 5.75 -6.05 25.45
CA LYS A 140 5.18 -5.87 24.10
C LYS A 140 5.74 -4.64 23.42
N PHE A 141 6.02 -3.58 24.18
CA PHE A 141 6.62 -2.37 23.66
C PHE A 141 8.05 -2.64 23.15
N ILE A 142 8.88 -3.32 23.94
CA ILE A 142 10.24 -3.74 23.55
C ILE A 142 10.18 -4.59 22.27
N THR A 143 9.25 -5.56 22.20
CA THR A 143 9.05 -6.35 20.97
C THR A 143 8.69 -5.46 19.79
N ALA A 144 7.77 -4.51 19.94
CA ALA A 144 7.38 -3.60 18.86
C ALA A 144 8.55 -2.73 18.36
N ILE A 145 9.41 -2.25 19.26
CA ILE A 145 10.63 -1.51 18.90
C ILE A 145 11.61 -2.42 18.14
N GLY A 146 11.83 -3.64 18.63
CA GLY A 146 12.69 -4.63 17.98
C GLY A 146 12.21 -5.01 16.59
N ASP A 147 10.90 -5.26 16.43
CA ASP A 147 10.28 -5.56 15.13
C ASP A 147 10.40 -4.37 14.18
N PHE A 148 10.22 -3.14 14.68
CA PHE A 148 10.41 -1.93 13.89
C PHE A 148 11.88 -1.76 13.42
N ARG A 149 12.85 -2.05 14.30
CA ARG A 149 14.28 -2.03 13.94
C ARG A 149 14.59 -3.00 12.81
N VAL A 150 14.14 -4.25 12.93
CA VAL A 150 14.33 -5.27 11.89
C VAL A 150 13.65 -4.85 10.59
N TYR A 151 12.44 -4.31 10.67
CA TYR A 151 11.67 -3.84 9.52
C TYR A 151 12.40 -2.72 8.75
N ILE A 152 12.89 -1.70 9.45
CA ILE A 152 13.64 -0.59 8.85
C ILE A 152 14.95 -1.08 8.25
N ALA A 153 15.68 -1.97 8.95
CA ALA A 153 16.93 -2.53 8.44
C ALA A 153 16.72 -3.36 7.16
N ALA A 154 15.69 -4.21 7.13
CA ALA A 154 15.37 -5.06 5.98
C ALA A 154 14.94 -4.25 4.74
N ASN A 155 14.39 -3.05 4.94
CA ASN A 155 13.88 -2.19 3.86
C ASN A 155 14.75 -0.96 3.61
N LYS A 156 16.00 -0.95 4.09
CA LYS A 156 16.90 0.21 4.01
C LYS A 156 17.11 0.74 2.59
N SER A 157 17.18 -0.15 1.60
CA SER A 157 17.36 0.21 0.19
C SER A 157 16.14 0.90 -0.44
N SER A 158 14.96 0.75 0.16
CA SER A 158 13.71 1.36 -0.34
C SER A 158 13.28 2.60 0.46
N LEU A 159 14.07 3.02 1.45
CA LEU A 159 13.87 4.26 2.18
C LEU A 159 14.45 5.43 1.38
N ILE A 160 13.69 6.52 1.31
CA ILE A 160 14.02 7.71 0.51
C ILE A 160 13.76 8.97 1.33
N ASN A 161 14.08 10.15 0.78
CA ASN A 161 13.62 11.41 1.33
C ASN A 161 12.13 11.63 1.01
N TYR A 162 11.26 11.18 1.91
CA TYR A 162 9.80 11.31 1.75
C TYR A 162 9.34 12.76 1.69
N GLY A 163 9.99 13.65 2.45
CA GLY A 163 9.67 15.07 2.45
C GLY A 163 9.95 15.76 1.12
N GLU A 164 11.05 15.39 0.45
CA GLU A 164 11.35 15.87 -0.91
C GLU A 164 10.35 15.31 -1.92
N ARG A 165 10.13 13.99 -1.90
CA ARG A 165 9.18 13.33 -2.81
C ARG A 165 7.77 13.89 -2.68
N PHE A 166 7.32 14.14 -1.44
CA PHE A 166 6.03 14.75 -1.17
C PHE A 166 5.94 16.18 -1.72
N ARG A 167 6.99 17.00 -1.53
CA ARG A 167 7.06 18.37 -2.07
C ARG A 167 7.11 18.38 -3.60
N ALA A 168 7.65 17.33 -4.23
CA ALA A 168 7.60 17.13 -5.67
C ALA A 168 6.21 16.69 -6.19
N GLY A 169 5.24 16.43 -5.30
CA GLY A 169 3.89 15.96 -5.67
C GLY A 169 3.83 14.48 -6.04
N GLU A 170 4.91 13.73 -5.80
CA GLU A 170 4.98 12.31 -6.08
C GLU A 170 4.34 11.48 -4.96
N ARG A 171 3.87 10.28 -5.31
CA ARG A 171 3.26 9.40 -4.31
C ARG A 171 4.30 8.84 -3.35
N ILE A 172 3.97 8.90 -2.06
CA ILE A 172 4.74 8.31 -0.95
C ILE A 172 3.99 7.19 -0.22
N SER A 173 2.70 7.02 -0.52
CA SER A 173 1.84 6.12 0.24
C SER A 173 0.62 5.60 -0.53
N SER A 174 0.19 4.38 -0.20
CA SER A 174 -1.10 3.79 -0.59
C SER A 174 -2.20 3.92 0.47
N ALA A 175 -2.02 4.71 1.54
CA ALA A 175 -2.99 4.84 2.64
C ALA A 175 -4.45 5.04 2.19
N PHE A 176 -4.66 5.90 1.18
CA PHE A 176 -5.99 6.15 0.62
C PHE A 176 -6.61 4.88 0.00
N ILE A 177 -5.81 4.11 -0.73
CA ILE A 177 -6.23 2.85 -1.37
C ILE A 177 -6.48 1.81 -0.28
N GLU A 178 -5.56 1.68 0.67
CA GLU A 178 -5.67 0.74 1.79
C GLU A 178 -6.91 1.02 2.66
N ALA A 179 -7.18 2.28 3.00
CA ALA A 179 -8.36 2.68 3.76
C ALA A 179 -9.66 2.34 2.99
N THR A 180 -9.68 2.57 1.67
CA THR A 180 -10.83 2.23 0.83
C THR A 180 -11.05 0.72 0.78
N VAL A 181 -9.98 -0.05 0.58
CA VAL A 181 -10.04 -1.52 0.57
C VAL A 181 -10.48 -2.04 1.95
N ASN A 182 -9.89 -1.53 3.03
CA ASN A 182 -10.25 -1.90 4.39
C ASN A 182 -11.70 -1.55 4.71
N ALA A 183 -12.22 -0.40 4.27
CA ALA A 183 -13.63 -0.05 4.47
C ALA A 183 -14.57 -1.04 3.76
N VAL A 184 -14.23 -1.47 2.54
CA VAL A 184 -15.01 -2.50 1.82
C VAL A 184 -14.92 -3.84 2.53
N ILE A 185 -13.72 -4.27 2.93
CA ILE A 185 -13.51 -5.53 3.65
C ILE A 185 -14.28 -5.49 4.98
N SER A 186 -14.13 -4.45 5.80
CA SER A 186 -14.84 -4.31 7.07
C SER A 186 -16.35 -4.31 6.87
N LYS A 187 -16.87 -3.58 5.88
CA LYS A 187 -18.32 -3.55 5.59
C LYS A 187 -18.89 -4.91 5.17
N ARG A 188 -18.07 -5.78 4.58
CA ARG A 188 -18.51 -7.08 4.02
C ARG A 188 -18.14 -8.29 4.88
N PHE A 189 -17.04 -8.21 5.63
CA PHE A 189 -16.44 -9.33 6.36
C PHE A 189 -16.30 -9.10 7.87
N ALA A 190 -16.41 -7.88 8.40
CA ALA A 190 -16.34 -7.68 9.85
C ALA A 190 -17.65 -8.14 10.54
N LYS A 191 -17.49 -8.63 11.78
CA LYS A 191 -18.51 -9.34 12.56
C LYS A 191 -19.85 -8.56 12.59
N LYS A 192 -20.92 -9.22 12.12
CA LYS A 192 -22.35 -8.81 12.09
C LYS A 192 -22.91 -8.14 10.81
N GLN A 193 -22.37 -8.37 9.62
CA GLN A 193 -22.99 -7.97 8.33
C GLN A 193 -23.42 -9.17 7.45
N GLN A 194 -24.47 -8.99 6.64
CA GLN A 194 -25.24 -10.04 5.93
C GLN A 194 -24.66 -10.53 4.58
N MET A 195 -23.50 -10.05 4.12
CA MET A 195 -22.93 -10.46 2.81
C MET A 195 -21.49 -10.94 2.94
N GLN A 196 -21.33 -12.19 3.37
CA GLN A 196 -20.07 -12.90 3.24
C GLN A 196 -19.90 -13.37 1.79
N TRP A 197 -18.86 -12.89 1.09
CA TRP A 197 -18.53 -13.40 -0.24
C TRP A 197 -17.61 -14.61 -0.12
N THR A 198 -17.85 -15.61 -0.97
CA THR A 198 -16.86 -16.66 -1.21
C THR A 198 -15.62 -16.06 -1.87
N LYS A 199 -14.45 -16.71 -1.76
CA LYS A 199 -13.22 -16.28 -2.47
C LYS A 199 -13.46 -16.04 -3.96
N ARG A 200 -14.25 -16.92 -4.59
CA ARG A 200 -14.67 -16.79 -6.00
C ARG A 200 -15.54 -15.56 -6.23
N GLY A 201 -16.53 -15.29 -5.36
CA GLY A 201 -17.39 -14.12 -5.47
C GLY A 201 -16.61 -12.80 -5.34
N ALA A 202 -15.67 -12.73 -4.40
CA ALA A 202 -14.79 -11.57 -4.26
C ALA A 202 -13.89 -11.35 -5.50
N HIS A 203 -13.32 -12.43 -6.04
CA HIS A 203 -12.50 -12.38 -7.25
C HIS A 203 -13.29 -11.87 -8.47
N LEU A 204 -14.49 -12.41 -8.70
CA LEU A 204 -15.34 -11.98 -9.81
C LEU A 204 -15.77 -10.52 -9.66
N LEU A 205 -16.09 -10.08 -8.45
CA LEU A 205 -16.43 -8.67 -8.23
C LEU A 205 -15.25 -7.75 -8.51
N LEU A 206 -14.04 -8.13 -8.10
CA LEU A 206 -12.83 -7.38 -8.43
C LEU A 206 -12.65 -7.26 -9.95
N GLN A 207 -12.79 -8.36 -10.70
CA GLN A 207 -12.72 -8.32 -12.16
C GLN A 207 -13.77 -7.38 -12.77
N THR A 208 -15.03 -7.47 -12.34
CA THR A 208 -16.11 -6.59 -12.80
C THR A 208 -15.82 -5.13 -12.48
N ARG A 209 -15.34 -4.82 -11.27
CA ARG A 209 -15.01 -3.45 -10.87
C ARG A 209 -13.82 -2.89 -11.61
N THR A 210 -12.76 -3.68 -11.83
CA THR A 210 -11.62 -3.28 -12.67
C THR A 210 -12.10 -2.92 -14.06
N LYS A 211 -12.89 -3.81 -14.68
CA LYS A 211 -13.48 -3.57 -16.01
C LYS A 211 -14.41 -2.35 -16.05
N THR A 212 -15.07 -2.03 -14.93
CA THR A 212 -15.89 -0.82 -14.83
C THR A 212 -15.01 0.44 -14.82
N LEU A 213 -13.92 0.40 -14.06
CA LEU A 213 -13.02 1.55 -13.88
C LEU A 213 -12.15 1.81 -15.11
N ASP A 214 -11.75 0.77 -15.83
CA ASP A 214 -10.99 0.88 -17.09
C ASP A 214 -11.89 1.09 -18.32
N GLY A 215 -13.23 1.09 -18.14
CA GLY A 215 -14.21 1.29 -19.20
C GLY A 215 -14.47 0.08 -20.10
N SER A 216 -13.76 -1.05 -19.91
CA SER A 216 -13.87 -2.25 -20.75
C SER A 216 -15.03 -3.18 -20.40
N LEU A 217 -15.81 -2.87 -19.35
CA LEU A 217 -16.90 -3.74 -18.92
C LEU A 217 -17.91 -3.95 -20.04
N ARG A 218 -18.31 -2.86 -20.71
CA ARG A 218 -19.34 -2.92 -21.74
C ARG A 218 -18.90 -3.76 -22.94
N SER A 219 -17.69 -3.53 -23.45
CA SER A 219 -17.16 -4.30 -24.57
C SER A 219 -17.01 -5.78 -24.23
N THR A 220 -16.57 -6.10 -23.01
CA THR A 220 -16.50 -7.49 -22.53
C THR A 220 -17.88 -8.16 -22.52
N PHE A 221 -18.92 -7.43 -22.12
CA PHE A 221 -20.29 -7.94 -22.14
C PHE A 221 -20.84 -8.10 -23.56
N GLU A 222 -20.48 -7.21 -24.49
CA GLU A 222 -20.85 -7.33 -25.92
C GLU A 222 -20.17 -8.53 -26.58
N GLU A 223 -18.91 -8.83 -26.24
CA GLU A 223 -18.22 -10.05 -26.71
C GLU A 223 -18.93 -11.33 -26.25
N TRP A 224 -19.37 -11.37 -24.98
CA TRP A 224 -20.06 -12.54 -24.43
C TRP A 224 -21.52 -12.63 -24.86
N TYR A 225 -22.16 -11.48 -25.06
CA TYR A 225 -23.57 -11.35 -25.44
C TYR A 225 -23.72 -10.37 -26.60
N PRO A 226 -23.48 -10.82 -27.85
CA PRO A 226 -23.51 -9.97 -29.03
C PRO A 226 -24.80 -9.17 -29.23
N GLY A 227 -25.93 -9.69 -28.72
CA GLY A 227 -27.23 -9.02 -28.77
C GLY A 227 -27.30 -7.69 -28.01
N MET A 228 -26.39 -7.44 -27.05
CA MET A 228 -26.36 -6.15 -26.33
C MET A 228 -25.83 -5.02 -27.22
N ALA A 229 -25.01 -5.31 -28.24
CA ALA A 229 -24.37 -4.30 -29.10
C ALA A 229 -25.38 -3.39 -29.84
N ASN A 230 -26.63 -3.82 -29.98
CA ASN A 230 -27.66 -3.15 -30.78
C ASN A 230 -28.51 -2.09 -30.03
N ASP A 231 -28.28 -1.88 -28.73
CA ASP A 231 -29.17 -1.04 -27.91
C ASP A 231 -28.93 0.48 -28.06
N ASN A 232 -27.92 0.90 -28.83
CA ASN A 232 -27.41 2.28 -28.86
C ASN A 232 -27.72 3.10 -30.11
N TYR A 233 -28.55 2.64 -31.06
CA TYR A 233 -28.77 3.36 -32.32
C TYR A 233 -30.14 4.04 -32.53
N ASP A 234 -31.06 4.07 -31.55
CA ASP A 234 -32.44 4.45 -31.89
C ASP A 234 -33.16 5.46 -30.95
N ARG A 235 -32.42 6.31 -30.23
CA ARG A 235 -33.05 7.38 -29.40
C ARG A 235 -32.79 8.82 -29.80
N ASN A 236 -31.82 9.11 -30.69
CA ASN A 236 -31.52 10.51 -31.06
C ASN A 236 -32.10 10.96 -32.40
N GLU A 237 -32.61 10.08 -33.27
CA GLU A 237 -33.19 10.51 -34.55
C GLU A 237 -34.69 10.86 -34.50
N LYS A 238 -35.43 10.43 -33.47
CA LYS A 238 -36.89 10.69 -33.39
C LYS A 238 -37.28 12.03 -32.75
N ARG A 239 -36.33 12.91 -32.43
CA ARG A 239 -36.62 14.21 -31.77
C ARG A 239 -36.40 15.44 -32.65
N LEU A 240 -36.05 15.26 -33.93
CA LEU A 240 -35.84 16.36 -34.89
C LEU A 240 -36.86 16.37 -36.05
N THR A 241 -37.92 15.57 -35.98
CA THR A 241 -38.96 15.45 -37.02
C THR A 241 -40.39 15.59 -36.51
N ALA A 242 -40.62 16.45 -35.51
CA ALA A 242 -41.96 16.88 -35.10
C ALA A 242 -42.02 18.39 -34.96
#